data_AF-A0A9X0A1Z6-F1
#
_entry.id   AF-A0A9X0A1Z6-F1
#
_cell.length_a   1.000
_cell.length_b   1.000
_cell.length_c   1.000
_cell.angle_alpha   90.00
_cell.angle_beta   90.00
_cell.angle_gamma   90.00
#
_symmetry.space_group_name_H-M   'P 1'
#
loop_
_entity.id
_entity.type
_entity.pdbx_description
1 polymer ?
#
loop_
_entity_poly.entity_id
_entity_poly.type
_entity_poly.pdbx_seq_one_letter_code
_entity_poly.pdbx_strand_id
1 'polypeptide(L)'
;MGKSGLRKLDPAKASLMFFDGRGVFIFDYEEDGDLDVFIANNANRPVLYRNVGGNSNGYIRVKVLEASVNRESYGAHVFMYSPRLEKEIIREVRSASGFSAQGEYVAHFGLGSETADTFRIRVYWPVTNNTRIIHNVRRRSSVTVRDIWGHRNAVEETTTPSESVPGCTRLLVKEVTRAPEHGQVVVGPKHVTYYPDAEFSGEDSFNYAVSDGVGTAVATVNVKVNKLETPAPSPDQLSEKFARLDAVNNNPTHPECGKPFMPLQRLLPPAYDDGFDAPTGSNRSSPRVISNVVCDQRTDVYSKASLNDFHMHFGQMLAHDTDFATPYANFLTTDNLGIPIPEGDPWFDPHGSGKEIMRFRRSGILQTSGKLHGTPREQINKVTAFIDLSMMYGCDDGRAQVLRTLENGKLKHQSNDILDFNTKEVTNLNLLNGPRDKMLVSGDNRVNVQPGLIALHTLWSREHNLICDELLQQPGNENMDDETLFQHARVFGSG
;
A
#
# COMPACT_ATOMS: atom_id res chain seq x y z
N MET A 1 -2.44 -52.12 11.93
CA MET A 1 -1.34 -51.16 11.75
C MET A 1 -1.41 -50.61 10.33
N GLY A 2 -2.12 -49.50 10.12
CA GLY A 2 -2.12 -48.78 8.84
C GLY A 2 -0.82 -47.97 8.72
N LYS A 3 -0.14 -48.04 7.58
CA LYS A 3 1.09 -47.28 7.33
C LYS A 3 0.79 -45.78 7.37
N SER A 4 1.41 -45.06 8.31
CA SER A 4 1.51 -43.59 8.29
C SER A 4 2.39 -43.17 7.12
N GLY A 5 2.07 -42.04 6.48
CA GLY A 5 2.88 -41.50 5.40
C GLY A 5 2.15 -40.45 4.57
N LEU A 6 2.95 -39.57 3.95
CA LEU A 6 2.46 -38.54 3.03
C LEU A 6 1.81 -39.18 1.80
N ARG A 7 0.56 -38.83 1.53
CA ARG A 7 -0.16 -39.25 0.33
C ARG A 7 -0.31 -38.05 -0.60
N LYS A 8 0.15 -38.23 -1.84
CA LYS A 8 -0.10 -37.27 -2.91
C LYS A 8 -1.57 -37.37 -3.33
N LEU A 9 -2.27 -36.24 -3.37
CA LEU A 9 -3.61 -36.19 -3.95
C LEU A 9 -3.47 -36.17 -5.49
N ASP A 10 -3.95 -37.23 -6.15
CA ASP A 10 -3.71 -37.53 -7.57
C ASP A 10 -4.57 -36.67 -8.53
N PRO A 11 -4.00 -36.19 -9.65
CA PRO A 11 -4.76 -35.94 -10.87
C PRO A 11 -4.25 -36.88 -11.98
N ALA A 12 -5.00 -37.94 -12.25
CA ALA A 12 -4.99 -38.76 -13.47
C ALA A 12 -3.61 -39.13 -14.09
N LYS A 13 -3.23 -40.41 -13.95
CA LYS A 13 -2.19 -41.15 -14.71
C LYS A 13 -0.85 -40.41 -14.90
N ALA A 14 0.07 -40.70 -13.98
CA ALA A 14 1.46 -40.30 -13.99
C ALA A 14 2.21 -40.72 -15.29
N SER A 15 2.62 -39.73 -16.08
CA SER A 15 3.96 -39.75 -16.67
C SER A 15 4.92 -39.08 -15.68
N LEU A 16 6.19 -39.51 -15.65
CA LEU A 16 7.24 -38.89 -14.83
C LEU A 16 7.46 -37.43 -15.28
N MET A 17 6.63 -36.50 -14.81
CA MET A 17 6.92 -35.08 -14.87
C MET A 17 7.80 -34.74 -13.67
N PHE A 18 9.03 -34.30 -13.94
CA PHE A 18 9.91 -33.71 -12.94
C PHE A 18 9.31 -32.39 -12.47
N PHE A 19 9.08 -32.25 -11.17
CA PHE A 19 8.63 -31.01 -10.54
C PHE A 19 9.85 -30.21 -10.06
N ASP A 20 10.01 -28.96 -10.52
CA ASP A 20 11.01 -28.01 -10.01
C ASP A 20 10.40 -27.21 -8.84
N GLY A 21 10.54 -27.73 -7.62
CA GLY A 21 9.99 -27.10 -6.41
C GLY A 21 10.75 -25.83 -6.03
N ARG A 22 10.04 -24.70 -5.90
CA ARG A 22 10.61 -23.40 -5.51
C ARG A 22 10.26 -22.98 -4.09
N GLY A 23 9.16 -23.47 -3.54
CA GLY A 23 8.74 -23.19 -2.17
C GLY A 23 8.11 -24.40 -1.50
N VAL A 24 8.38 -24.57 -0.20
CA VAL A 24 7.83 -25.64 0.65
C VAL A 24 7.13 -25.03 1.86
N PHE A 25 5.87 -25.39 2.03
CA PHE A 25 4.99 -24.94 3.10
C PHE A 25 4.66 -26.16 3.97
N ILE A 26 4.95 -26.06 5.27
CA ILE A 26 4.62 -27.10 6.25
C ILE A 26 3.57 -26.51 7.19
N PHE A 27 2.42 -27.17 7.27
CA PHE A 27 1.28 -26.72 8.05
C PHE A 27 0.27 -27.86 8.21
N ASP A 28 -0.56 -27.81 9.24
CA ASP A 28 -1.69 -28.72 9.44
C ASP A 28 -2.93 -28.17 8.71
N TYR A 29 -3.20 -28.65 7.49
CA TYR A 29 -4.19 -28.09 6.55
C TYR A 29 -5.63 -28.24 7.04
N GLU A 30 -5.94 -29.38 7.66
CA GLU A 30 -7.26 -29.71 8.20
C GLU A 30 -7.39 -29.53 9.71
N GLU A 31 -6.33 -29.04 10.36
CA GLU A 31 -6.24 -28.81 11.79
C GLU A 31 -6.40 -30.08 12.66
N ASP A 32 -6.03 -31.24 12.15
CA ASP A 32 -6.20 -32.54 12.82
C ASP A 32 -4.97 -33.00 13.63
N GLY A 33 -3.90 -32.19 13.60
CA GLY A 33 -2.69 -32.37 14.35
C GLY A 33 -1.55 -33.08 13.63
N ASP A 34 -1.73 -33.53 12.39
CA ASP A 34 -0.61 -33.92 11.54
C ASP A 34 -0.20 -32.83 10.55
N LEU A 35 1.12 -32.73 10.33
CA LEU A 35 1.67 -31.69 9.46
C LEU A 35 1.68 -32.18 8.02
N ASP A 36 1.05 -31.40 7.15
CA ASP A 36 1.03 -31.55 5.70
C ASP A 36 2.14 -30.78 5.03
N VAL A 37 2.35 -31.07 3.75
CA VAL A 37 3.37 -30.41 2.92
C VAL A 37 2.76 -29.91 1.64
N PHE A 38 2.83 -28.60 1.39
CA PHE A 38 2.49 -28.01 0.10
C PHE A 38 3.76 -27.53 -0.61
N ILE A 39 3.88 -27.86 -1.89
CA ILE A 39 5.03 -27.49 -2.72
C ILE A 39 4.55 -26.58 -3.86
N ALA A 40 5.09 -25.37 -3.89
CA ALA A 40 4.94 -24.44 -5.02
C ALA A 40 6.02 -24.75 -6.06
N ASN A 41 5.60 -25.14 -7.26
CA ASN A 41 6.51 -25.52 -8.35
C ASN A 41 6.73 -24.36 -9.32
N ASN A 42 7.94 -24.24 -9.87
CA ASN A 42 8.26 -23.30 -10.93
C ASN A 42 7.54 -23.71 -12.23
N ALA A 43 6.85 -22.77 -12.87
CA ALA A 43 6.18 -22.97 -14.16
C ALA A 43 5.33 -24.28 -14.25
N ASN A 44 4.84 -24.78 -13.12
CA ASN A 44 4.09 -26.03 -13.02
C ASN A 44 3.09 -25.94 -11.86
N ARG A 45 2.08 -26.81 -11.86
CA ARG A 45 1.03 -26.80 -10.83
C ARG A 45 1.60 -27.08 -9.44
N PRO A 46 1.12 -26.41 -8.38
CA PRO A 46 1.50 -26.77 -7.01
C PRO A 46 0.96 -28.15 -6.62
N VAL A 47 1.55 -28.75 -5.58
CA VAL A 47 1.16 -30.07 -5.08
C VAL A 47 1.00 -30.04 -3.57
N LEU A 48 -0.15 -30.50 -3.07
CA LEU A 48 -0.39 -30.77 -1.65
C LEU A 48 -0.19 -32.26 -1.35
N TYR A 49 0.66 -32.55 -0.37
CA TYR A 49 0.86 -33.86 0.23
C TYR A 49 0.18 -33.87 1.59
N ARG A 50 -0.89 -34.64 1.69
CA ARG A 50 -1.62 -34.80 2.94
C ARG A 50 -0.95 -35.88 3.79
N ASN A 51 -0.62 -35.56 5.04
CA ASN A 51 -0.20 -36.56 6.01
C ASN A 51 -1.44 -37.28 6.54
N VAL A 52 -1.36 -38.59 6.71
CA VAL A 52 -2.52 -39.36 7.20
C VAL A 52 -2.04 -40.26 8.31
N GLY A 53 -2.53 -39.96 9.52
CA GLY A 53 -2.23 -40.71 10.75
C GLY A 53 -0.93 -40.27 11.43
N GLY A 54 -0.37 -39.13 11.04
CA GLY A 54 0.80 -38.55 11.71
C GLY A 54 0.48 -38.10 13.15
N ASN A 55 -0.78 -37.83 13.44
CA ASN A 55 -1.31 -37.42 14.73
C ASN A 55 -1.53 -38.60 15.71
N SER A 56 -1.18 -39.83 15.32
CA SER A 56 -1.42 -41.05 16.10
C SER A 56 -0.75 -41.04 17.48
N ASN A 57 0.40 -40.39 17.63
CA ASN A 57 1.11 -40.25 18.91
C ASN A 57 0.66 -39.04 19.74
N GLY A 58 -0.30 -38.27 19.24
CA GLY A 58 -0.81 -37.05 19.87
C GLY A 58 0.07 -35.83 19.58
N TYR A 59 -0.54 -34.66 19.76
CA TYR A 59 0.02 -33.37 19.41
C TYR A 59 -0.47 -32.29 20.38
N ILE A 60 0.24 -31.16 20.42
CA ILE A 60 -0.27 -29.89 20.94
C ILE A 60 0.06 -28.81 19.92
N ARG A 61 -0.95 -28.01 19.58
CA ARG A 61 -0.82 -26.84 18.70
C ARG A 61 -1.07 -25.58 19.50
N VAL A 62 -0.19 -24.60 19.39
CA VAL A 62 -0.28 -23.33 20.12
C VAL A 62 -0.22 -22.17 19.14
N LYS A 63 -1.37 -21.51 18.91
CA LYS A 63 -1.46 -20.29 18.09
C LYS A 63 -1.21 -19.08 19.00
N VAL A 64 -0.20 -18.28 18.69
CA VAL A 64 0.19 -17.13 19.52
C VAL A 64 -0.17 -15.83 18.83
N LEU A 65 -0.92 -14.98 19.53
CA LEU A 65 -1.40 -13.71 19.01
C LEU A 65 -1.00 -12.55 19.90
N GLU A 66 -0.97 -11.37 19.31
CA GLU A 66 -0.87 -10.15 20.07
C GLU A 66 -2.13 -9.90 20.90
N ALA A 67 -1.97 -9.03 21.89
CA ALA A 67 -2.93 -8.87 22.98
C ALA A 67 -4.34 -8.43 22.53
N SER A 68 -4.47 -7.42 21.67
CA SER A 68 -5.80 -6.88 21.25
C SER A 68 -6.20 -7.14 19.80
N VAL A 69 -5.27 -7.61 18.97
CA VAL A 69 -5.49 -7.81 17.54
C VAL A 69 -5.33 -9.28 17.19
N ASN A 70 -5.92 -9.71 16.09
CA ASN A 70 -5.72 -11.07 15.55
C ASN A 70 -4.40 -11.21 14.80
N ARG A 71 -3.39 -10.38 15.12
CA ARG A 71 -2.05 -10.44 14.52
C ARG A 71 -1.22 -11.48 15.24
N GLU A 72 -0.48 -12.28 14.47
CA GLU A 72 0.45 -13.27 14.98
C GLU A 72 1.65 -12.62 15.68
N SER A 73 2.06 -13.19 16.81
CA SER A 73 3.20 -12.67 17.57
C SER A 73 4.53 -13.24 17.09
N TYR A 74 5.10 -12.65 16.03
CA TYR A 74 6.44 -13.01 15.57
C TYR A 74 7.50 -12.80 16.66
N GLY A 75 8.42 -13.76 16.78
CA GLY A 75 9.46 -13.78 17.78
C GLY A 75 9.01 -14.24 19.17
N ALA A 76 7.72 -14.54 19.38
CA ALA A 76 7.26 -15.14 20.62
C ALA A 76 7.80 -16.57 20.78
N HIS A 77 8.15 -16.93 22.00
CA HIS A 77 8.67 -18.25 22.36
C HIS A 77 7.61 -19.06 23.08
N VAL A 78 7.31 -20.25 22.58
CA VAL A 78 6.40 -21.22 23.18
C VAL A 78 7.22 -22.36 23.76
N PHE A 79 7.06 -22.60 25.05
CA PHE A 79 7.70 -23.67 25.81
C PHE A 79 6.64 -24.69 26.20
N MET A 80 6.93 -25.97 25.98
CA MET A 80 6.15 -27.08 26.53
C MET A 80 7.02 -27.86 27.51
N TYR A 81 6.58 -28.00 28.76
CA TYR A 81 7.24 -28.89 29.70
C TYR A 81 6.92 -30.35 29.37
N SER A 82 7.96 -31.15 29.13
CA SER A 82 7.87 -32.59 28.89
C SER A 82 8.11 -33.32 30.22
N PRO A 83 7.08 -33.99 30.80
CA PRO A 83 7.26 -34.77 32.01
C PRO A 83 8.27 -35.91 31.83
N ARG A 84 8.29 -36.56 30.67
CA ARG A 84 9.22 -37.65 30.36
C ARG A 84 10.68 -37.21 30.29
N LEU A 85 10.94 -35.99 29.80
CA LEU A 85 12.31 -35.46 29.66
C LEU A 85 12.73 -34.57 30.82
N GLU A 86 11.81 -34.27 31.74
CA GLU A 86 12.00 -33.35 32.87
C GLU A 86 12.54 -31.97 32.45
N LYS A 87 12.14 -31.49 31.27
CA LYS A 87 12.60 -30.22 30.71
C LYS A 87 11.60 -29.58 29.76
N GLU A 88 11.78 -28.29 29.50
CA GLU A 88 11.02 -27.57 28.51
C GLU A 88 11.60 -27.74 27.10
N ILE A 89 10.71 -27.90 26.12
CA ILE A 89 11.02 -27.88 24.70
C ILE A 89 10.46 -26.57 24.14
N ILE A 90 11.25 -25.89 23.31
CA ILE A 90 10.89 -24.57 22.78
C ILE A 90 10.59 -24.60 21.28
N ARG A 91 9.62 -23.78 20.87
CA ARG A 91 9.36 -23.35 19.50
C ARG A 91 9.26 -21.83 19.47
N GLU A 92 9.79 -21.21 18.44
CA GLU A 92 9.63 -19.77 18.21
C GLU A 92 8.63 -19.56 17.08
N VAL A 93 7.77 -18.56 17.21
CA VAL A 93 6.84 -18.13 16.17
C VAL A 93 7.61 -17.31 15.14
N ARG A 94 7.82 -17.86 13.94
CA ARG A 94 8.70 -17.28 12.91
C ARG A 94 7.96 -17.08 11.59
N SER A 95 8.46 -16.17 10.75
CA SER A 95 7.89 -15.88 9.43
C SER A 95 8.53 -16.67 8.27
N ALA A 96 9.64 -17.39 8.49
CA ALA A 96 10.37 -18.07 7.44
C ALA A 96 10.51 -19.58 7.71
N SER A 97 10.00 -20.40 6.78
CA SER A 97 10.13 -21.86 6.82
C SER A 97 10.75 -22.45 5.55
N GLY A 98 10.98 -21.64 4.50
CA GLY A 98 11.62 -22.07 3.25
C GLY A 98 11.91 -20.92 2.28
N PHE A 99 12.70 -21.19 1.22
CA PHE A 99 12.91 -20.24 0.12
C PHE A 99 11.56 -19.96 -0.57
N SER A 100 11.19 -18.69 -0.70
CA SER A 100 9.90 -18.25 -1.27
C SER A 100 8.65 -18.90 -0.64
N ALA A 101 8.72 -19.31 0.64
CA ALA A 101 7.61 -19.98 1.32
C ALA A 101 7.55 -19.68 2.82
N GLN A 102 6.34 -19.71 3.36
CA GLN A 102 6.03 -19.42 4.75
C GLN A 102 4.98 -20.41 5.27
N GLY A 103 5.37 -21.23 6.24
CA GLY A 103 4.52 -22.21 6.91
C GLY A 103 3.60 -21.57 7.96
N GLU A 104 2.87 -22.40 8.70
CA GLU A 104 1.96 -21.88 9.74
C GLU A 104 2.71 -21.23 10.91
N TYR A 105 2.07 -20.24 11.55
CA TYR A 105 2.57 -19.56 12.75
C TYR A 105 2.22 -20.26 14.06
N VAL A 106 1.72 -21.49 13.96
CA VAL A 106 1.30 -22.30 15.09
C VAL A 106 2.50 -23.09 15.56
N ALA A 107 2.85 -22.94 16.84
CA ALA A 107 3.87 -23.78 17.44
C ALA A 107 3.31 -25.21 17.58
N HIS A 108 3.86 -26.13 16.80
CA HIS A 108 3.46 -27.53 16.77
C HIS A 108 4.43 -28.40 17.59
N PHE A 109 3.88 -29.18 18.51
CA PHE A 109 4.59 -30.15 19.33
C PHE A 109 4.02 -31.55 19.09
N GLY A 110 4.79 -32.41 18.43
CA GLY A 110 4.51 -33.85 18.41
C GLY A 110 4.86 -34.49 19.76
N LEU A 111 3.94 -35.25 20.34
CA LEU A 111 4.11 -35.80 21.69
C LEU A 111 4.88 -37.13 21.70
N GLY A 112 5.03 -37.81 20.56
CA GLY A 112 5.85 -39.02 20.44
C GLY A 112 5.51 -40.07 21.50
N SER A 113 6.49 -40.41 22.36
CA SER A 113 6.34 -41.39 23.43
C SER A 113 5.90 -40.81 24.79
N GLU A 114 5.38 -39.59 24.83
CA GLU A 114 4.81 -39.03 26.06
C GLU A 114 3.57 -39.81 26.53
N THR A 115 3.53 -40.09 27.83
CA THR A 115 2.41 -40.79 28.48
C THR A 115 1.50 -39.87 29.27
N ALA A 116 1.91 -38.61 29.50
CA ALA A 116 1.11 -37.64 30.24
C ALA A 116 -0.15 -37.24 29.46
N ASP A 117 -1.26 -37.04 30.18
CA ASP A 117 -2.53 -36.60 29.60
C ASP A 117 -2.62 -35.07 29.49
N THR A 118 -1.89 -34.36 30.34
CA THR A 118 -1.83 -32.90 30.36
C THR A 118 -0.39 -32.38 30.43
N PHE A 119 -0.21 -31.16 29.93
CA PHE A 119 1.07 -30.50 29.78
C PHE A 119 1.00 -29.06 30.29
N ARG A 120 2.15 -28.50 30.67
CA ARG A 120 2.31 -27.08 30.98
C ARG A 120 2.89 -26.37 29.76
N ILE A 121 2.19 -25.35 29.28
CA ILE A 121 2.64 -24.49 28.18
C ILE A 121 2.98 -23.11 28.74
N ARG A 122 4.14 -22.59 28.40
CA ARG A 122 4.57 -21.23 28.76
C ARG A 122 4.86 -20.44 27.51
N VAL A 123 4.23 -19.30 27.32
CA VAL A 123 4.47 -18.40 26.19
C VAL A 123 5.16 -17.15 26.70
N TYR A 124 6.23 -16.74 26.02
CA TYR A 124 7.03 -15.57 26.34
C TYR A 124 7.11 -14.64 25.14
N TRP A 125 6.80 -13.36 25.34
CA TRP A 125 6.87 -12.30 24.33
C TRP A 125 8.07 -11.39 24.61
N PRO A 126 9.14 -11.44 23.80
CA PRO A 126 10.35 -10.64 24.06
C PRO A 126 10.11 -9.12 24.03
N VAL A 127 9.21 -8.62 23.18
CA VAL A 127 8.97 -7.17 22.98
C VAL A 127 8.31 -6.53 24.21
N THR A 128 7.33 -7.20 24.80
CA THR A 128 6.62 -6.75 26.00
C THR A 128 7.24 -7.27 27.28
N ASN A 129 8.15 -8.24 27.18
CA ASN A 129 8.72 -9.03 28.27
C ASN A 129 7.64 -9.74 29.13
N ASN A 130 6.48 -10.03 28.53
CA ASN A 130 5.38 -10.71 29.21
C ASN A 130 5.53 -12.24 29.12
N THR A 131 5.00 -12.94 30.12
CA THR A 131 4.95 -14.41 30.16
C THR A 131 3.56 -14.88 30.57
N ARG A 132 2.99 -15.84 29.84
CA ARG A 132 1.76 -16.54 30.25
C ARG A 132 2.03 -18.03 30.41
N ILE A 133 1.59 -18.62 31.51
CA ILE A 133 1.74 -20.03 31.85
C ILE A 133 0.35 -20.66 31.91
N ILE A 134 0.16 -21.73 31.14
CA ILE A 134 -1.09 -22.48 31.04
C ILE A 134 -0.80 -23.89 31.54
N HIS A 135 -1.42 -24.24 32.65
CA HIS A 135 -1.39 -25.58 33.21
C HIS A 135 -2.50 -26.44 32.61
N ASN A 136 -2.40 -27.75 32.77
CA ASN A 136 -3.43 -28.73 32.41
C ASN A 136 -3.85 -28.75 30.92
N VAL A 137 -2.96 -28.37 29.99
CA VAL A 137 -3.24 -28.43 28.55
C VAL A 137 -3.32 -29.89 28.11
N ARG A 138 -4.50 -30.35 27.72
CA ARG A 138 -4.72 -31.75 27.32
C ARG A 138 -3.94 -32.12 26.06
N ARG A 139 -3.48 -33.36 25.97
CA ARG A 139 -2.97 -33.92 24.70
C ARG A 139 -4.04 -33.85 23.59
N ARG A 140 -3.61 -33.78 22.33
CA ARG A 140 -4.47 -33.65 21.13
C ARG A 140 -5.34 -32.40 21.18
N SER A 141 -4.74 -31.26 21.49
CA SER A 141 -5.45 -29.99 21.57
C SER A 141 -4.76 -28.91 20.75
N SER A 142 -5.59 -27.97 20.30
CA SER A 142 -5.17 -26.71 19.70
C SER A 142 -5.61 -25.59 20.64
N VAL A 143 -4.66 -24.77 21.09
CA VAL A 143 -4.91 -23.66 22.00
C VAL A 143 -4.46 -22.35 21.35
N THR A 144 -5.24 -21.30 21.55
CA THR A 144 -4.86 -19.94 21.15
C THR A 144 -4.49 -19.15 22.39
N VAL A 145 -3.31 -18.53 22.39
CA VAL A 145 -2.76 -17.78 23.51
C VAL A 145 -2.45 -16.36 23.05
N ARG A 146 -2.87 -15.37 23.84
CA ARG A 146 -2.61 -13.96 23.55
C ARG A 146 -1.62 -13.35 24.52
N ASP A 147 -0.91 -12.32 24.08
CA ASP A 147 -0.13 -11.46 24.97
C ASP A 147 -1.07 -10.73 25.96
N ILE A 148 -0.49 -10.19 27.03
CA ILE A 148 -1.18 -9.52 28.13
C ILE A 148 -1.38 -8.04 27.77
N TRP A 149 -2.62 -7.67 27.44
CA TRP A 149 -2.97 -6.32 26.98
C TRP A 149 -2.65 -5.23 28.00
N GLY A 150 -2.02 -4.13 27.56
CA GLY A 150 -1.72 -2.98 28.42
C GLY A 150 -0.64 -3.22 29.48
N HIS A 151 -0.01 -4.40 29.48
CA HIS A 151 1.01 -4.78 30.45
C HIS A 151 2.38 -4.97 29.78
N ARG A 152 3.44 -4.68 30.52
CA ARG A 152 4.83 -5.02 30.22
C ARG A 152 5.46 -5.68 31.43
N ASN A 153 6.36 -6.63 31.23
CA ASN A 153 6.99 -7.42 32.29
C ASN A 153 6.00 -8.21 33.18
N ALA A 154 4.81 -8.55 32.65
CA ALA A 154 3.79 -9.26 33.41
C ALA A 154 3.97 -10.78 33.32
N VAL A 155 3.60 -11.48 34.40
CA VAL A 155 3.51 -12.95 34.44
C VAL A 155 2.10 -13.33 34.87
N GLU A 156 1.45 -14.17 34.06
CA GLU A 156 0.10 -14.65 34.33
C GLU A 156 0.06 -16.18 34.28
N GLU A 157 -0.65 -16.80 35.22
CA GLU A 157 -0.84 -18.26 35.26
C GLU A 157 -2.33 -18.62 35.24
N THR A 158 -2.68 -19.63 34.45
CA THR A 158 -4.06 -20.16 34.36
C THR A 158 -4.05 -21.69 34.30
N THR A 159 -5.16 -22.32 34.70
CA THR A 159 -5.36 -23.77 34.64
C THR A 159 -6.30 -24.21 33.53
N THR A 160 -6.95 -23.27 32.82
CA THR A 160 -7.76 -23.59 31.63
C THR A 160 -7.29 -22.81 30.40
N PRO A 161 -7.11 -23.46 29.24
CA PRO A 161 -6.73 -22.74 28.02
C PRO A 161 -7.74 -21.65 27.60
N SER A 162 -9.02 -21.81 27.95
CA SER A 162 -10.07 -20.83 27.70
C SER A 162 -9.89 -19.54 28.51
N GLU A 163 -9.35 -19.60 29.72
CA GLU A 163 -9.00 -18.43 30.53
C GLU A 163 -7.75 -17.70 30.00
N SER A 164 -6.94 -18.37 29.17
CA SER A 164 -5.79 -17.76 28.47
C SER A 164 -6.17 -16.99 27.20
N VAL A 165 -7.44 -17.11 26.78
CA VAL A 165 -8.06 -16.20 25.81
C VAL A 165 -8.59 -15.04 26.62
N PRO A 166 -8.37 -13.77 26.23
CA PRO A 166 -9.09 -12.68 26.87
C PRO A 166 -10.57 -13.05 26.88
N GLY A 167 -11.25 -12.89 28.02
CA GLY A 167 -12.70 -13.03 28.09
C GLY A 167 -13.33 -12.37 26.88
N CYS A 168 -14.34 -13.03 26.30
CA CYS A 168 -15.00 -12.63 25.07
C CYS A 168 -15.26 -11.10 25.07
N THR A 169 -14.52 -10.37 24.24
CA THR A 169 -14.57 -8.89 24.20
C THR A 169 -14.85 -8.37 22.80
N ARG A 170 -15.27 -9.23 21.86
CA ARG A 170 -15.86 -8.72 20.62
C ARG A 170 -17.33 -8.48 20.85
N LEU A 171 -17.63 -7.32 21.44
CA LEU A 171 -18.92 -6.68 21.36
C LEU A 171 -19.28 -6.53 19.87
N LEU A 172 -20.20 -7.37 19.42
CA LEU A 172 -20.81 -7.26 18.10
C LEU A 172 -22.16 -6.59 18.28
N VAL A 173 -22.41 -5.55 17.50
CA VAL A 173 -23.76 -5.03 17.38
C VAL A 173 -24.58 -6.08 16.63
N LYS A 174 -25.60 -6.63 17.29
CA LYS A 174 -26.47 -7.68 16.76
C LYS A 174 -27.52 -7.09 15.84
N GLU A 175 -28.22 -6.07 16.36
CA GLU A 175 -29.39 -5.49 15.72
C GLU A 175 -29.74 -4.14 16.36
N VAL A 176 -30.58 -3.38 15.66
CA VAL A 176 -31.28 -2.22 16.20
C VAL A 176 -32.60 -2.71 16.78
N THR A 177 -32.79 -2.55 18.09
CA THR A 177 -33.98 -3.03 18.81
C THR A 177 -35.09 -1.99 18.86
N ARG A 178 -34.77 -0.71 18.66
CA ARG A 178 -35.73 0.38 18.42
C ARG A 178 -35.14 1.31 17.37
N ALA A 179 -35.82 1.47 16.24
CA ALA A 179 -35.41 2.39 15.19
C ALA A 179 -35.56 3.86 15.65
N PRO A 180 -34.73 4.77 15.11
CA PRO A 180 -34.94 6.21 15.26
C PRO A 180 -36.24 6.69 14.60
N GLU A 181 -36.74 7.85 15.00
CA GLU A 181 -37.96 8.46 14.46
C GLU A 181 -37.70 9.32 13.22
N HIS A 182 -36.49 9.85 13.06
CA HIS A 182 -36.10 10.81 12.02
C HIS A 182 -34.79 10.45 11.32
N GLY A 183 -34.61 9.16 11.04
CA GLY A 183 -33.46 8.66 10.29
C GLY A 183 -33.46 7.14 10.13
N GLN A 184 -32.30 6.60 9.74
CA GLN A 184 -32.05 5.18 9.61
C GLN A 184 -30.74 4.80 10.27
N VAL A 185 -30.66 3.60 10.84
CA VAL A 185 -29.43 3.07 11.44
C VAL A 185 -28.98 1.83 10.68
N VAL A 186 -27.72 1.85 10.24
CA VAL A 186 -27.04 0.70 9.63
C VAL A 186 -26.11 0.09 10.66
N VAL A 187 -26.21 -1.23 10.83
CA VAL A 187 -25.40 -1.99 11.79
C VAL A 187 -24.14 -2.50 11.11
N GLY A 188 -22.99 -2.05 11.61
CA GLY A 188 -21.68 -2.64 11.31
C GLY A 188 -21.25 -3.63 12.39
N PRO A 189 -20.15 -4.39 12.18
CA PRO A 189 -19.69 -5.40 13.13
C PRO A 189 -19.31 -4.84 14.51
N LYS A 190 -18.96 -3.56 14.63
CA LYS A 190 -18.51 -2.91 15.88
C LYS A 190 -19.00 -1.46 16.02
N HIS A 191 -19.84 -0.99 15.11
CA HIS A 191 -20.33 0.39 15.09
C HIS A 191 -21.77 0.39 14.57
N VAL A 192 -22.47 1.48 14.83
CA VAL A 192 -23.77 1.80 14.25
C VAL A 192 -23.61 3.12 13.52
N THR A 193 -24.08 3.20 12.30
CA THR A 193 -24.07 4.45 11.52
C THR A 193 -25.49 4.96 11.45
N TYR A 194 -25.73 6.16 11.98
CA TYR A 194 -27.02 6.84 11.92
C TYR A 194 -27.04 7.82 10.75
N TYR A 195 -28.08 7.74 9.93
CA TYR A 195 -28.35 8.62 8.79
C TYR A 195 -29.63 9.39 9.09
N PRO A 196 -29.59 10.70 9.41
CA PRO A 196 -30.80 11.49 9.61
C PRO A 196 -31.60 11.58 8.30
N ASP A 197 -32.92 11.73 8.42
CA ASP A 197 -33.77 12.12 7.30
C ASP A 197 -33.30 13.46 6.71
N ALA A 198 -33.49 13.63 5.40
CA ALA A 198 -33.15 14.88 4.74
C ALA A 198 -33.83 16.07 5.43
N GLU A 199 -33.05 17.13 5.70
CA GLU A 199 -33.49 18.36 6.40
C GLU A 199 -33.87 18.21 7.90
N PHE A 200 -33.68 17.03 8.51
CA PHE A 200 -33.94 16.88 9.94
C PHE A 200 -32.86 17.58 10.79
N SER A 201 -33.30 18.39 11.75
CA SER A 201 -32.46 18.93 12.82
C SER A 201 -33.25 18.85 14.13
N GLY A 202 -32.63 18.34 15.19
CA GLY A 202 -33.32 18.05 16.44
C GLY A 202 -32.69 16.90 17.19
N GLU A 203 -33.39 16.40 18.21
CA GLU A 203 -32.99 15.21 18.95
C GLU A 203 -33.69 13.97 18.40
N ASP A 204 -32.96 12.87 18.28
CA ASP A 204 -33.47 11.56 17.93
C ASP A 204 -32.85 10.50 18.86
N SER A 205 -33.42 9.30 18.90
CA SER A 205 -32.91 8.22 19.73
C SER A 205 -33.17 6.85 19.12
N PHE A 206 -32.22 5.94 19.28
CA PHE A 206 -32.39 4.55 18.89
C PHE A 206 -31.75 3.61 19.90
N ASN A 207 -32.22 2.36 19.92
CA ASN A 207 -31.65 1.31 20.77
C ASN A 207 -30.94 0.27 19.91
N TYR A 208 -29.80 -0.22 20.38
CA TYR A 208 -29.08 -1.31 19.74
C TYR A 208 -28.70 -2.38 20.77
N ALA A 209 -28.68 -3.63 20.30
CA ALA A 209 -28.26 -4.76 21.10
C ALA A 209 -26.81 -5.11 20.78
N VAL A 210 -26.01 -5.33 21.82
CA VAL A 210 -24.61 -5.76 21.72
C VAL A 210 -24.47 -7.12 22.38
N SER A 211 -23.80 -8.03 21.70
CA SER A 211 -23.51 -9.37 22.22
C SER A 211 -22.02 -9.66 22.22
N ASP A 212 -21.56 -10.36 23.25
CA ASP A 212 -20.23 -10.92 23.37
C ASP A 212 -20.18 -12.40 22.95
N GLY A 213 -21.29 -12.93 22.41
CA GLY A 213 -21.46 -14.34 22.06
C GLY A 213 -21.93 -15.23 23.20
N VAL A 214 -22.09 -14.70 24.42
CA VAL A 214 -22.57 -15.41 25.61
C VAL A 214 -23.85 -14.77 26.16
N GLY A 215 -23.90 -13.43 26.21
CA GLY A 215 -25.05 -12.64 26.61
C GLY A 215 -25.33 -11.49 25.63
N THR A 216 -26.45 -10.80 25.85
CA THR A 216 -26.84 -9.62 25.08
C THR A 216 -27.21 -8.50 26.05
N ALA A 217 -26.71 -7.30 25.79
CA ALA A 217 -27.10 -6.07 26.50
C ALA A 217 -27.69 -5.07 25.49
N VAL A 218 -28.65 -4.26 25.92
CA VAL A 218 -29.26 -3.20 25.10
C VAL A 218 -28.81 -1.85 25.62
N ALA A 219 -28.40 -0.98 24.71
CA ALA A 219 -28.04 0.41 25.01
C ALA A 219 -28.87 1.38 24.16
N THR A 220 -29.10 2.58 24.69
CA THR A 220 -29.77 3.68 24.00
C THR A 220 -28.74 4.71 23.55
N VAL A 221 -28.81 5.10 22.29
CA VAL A 221 -28.06 6.23 21.73
C VAL A 221 -29.03 7.40 21.60
N ASN A 222 -28.69 8.53 22.20
CA ASN A 222 -29.36 9.80 21.96
C ASN A 222 -28.50 10.59 20.97
N VAL A 223 -29.09 10.99 19.86
CA VAL A 223 -28.44 11.74 18.78
C VAL A 223 -29.00 13.14 18.76
N LYS A 224 -28.13 14.15 18.74
CA LYS A 224 -28.53 15.53 18.47
C LYS A 224 -28.01 15.92 17.10
N VAL A 225 -28.90 16.06 16.13
CA VAL A 225 -28.59 16.51 14.79
C VAL A 225 -28.64 18.03 14.80
N ASN A 226 -27.46 18.64 14.88
CA ASN A 226 -27.33 20.08 14.78
C ASN A 226 -27.58 20.49 13.33
N LYS A 227 -28.39 21.53 13.15
CA LYS A 227 -28.46 22.23 11.88
C LYS A 227 -27.07 22.77 11.58
N LEU A 228 -26.50 22.43 10.43
CA LEU A 228 -25.28 23.08 9.93
C LEU A 228 -25.64 24.54 9.67
N GLU A 229 -25.34 25.42 10.64
CA GLU A 229 -25.58 26.85 10.53
C GLU A 229 -24.50 27.56 9.69
N THR A 230 -23.40 26.87 9.39
CA THR A 230 -22.37 27.37 8.48
C THR A 230 -22.40 26.55 7.20
N PRO A 231 -22.70 27.17 6.04
CA PRO A 231 -22.40 26.57 4.75
C PRO A 231 -20.92 26.20 4.71
N ALA A 232 -20.58 25.12 4.01
CA ALA A 232 -19.18 24.83 3.68
C ALA A 232 -18.56 26.09 3.05
N PRO A 233 -17.31 26.45 3.41
CA PRO A 233 -16.67 27.62 2.84
C PRO A 233 -16.64 27.52 1.32
N SER A 234 -16.91 28.62 0.64
CA SER A 234 -16.86 28.64 -0.83
C SER A 234 -15.43 28.36 -1.32
N PRO A 235 -15.26 27.89 -2.57
CA PRO A 235 -13.93 27.76 -3.16
C PRO A 235 -13.09 29.04 -3.07
N ASP A 236 -13.73 30.22 -3.16
CA ASP A 236 -13.06 31.51 -3.02
C ASP A 236 -12.52 31.70 -1.59
N GLN A 237 -13.30 31.39 -0.56
CA GLN A 237 -12.89 31.48 0.84
C GLN A 237 -11.75 30.53 1.19
N LEU A 238 -11.76 29.32 0.64
CA LEU A 238 -10.66 28.37 0.81
C LEU A 238 -9.39 28.83 0.06
N SER A 239 -9.54 29.46 -1.10
CA SER A 239 -8.40 29.94 -1.90
C SER A 239 -7.66 31.13 -1.28
N GLU A 240 -8.30 31.86 -0.35
CA GLU A 240 -7.61 32.89 0.45
C GLU A 240 -6.69 32.28 1.52
N LYS A 241 -6.99 31.06 1.98
CA LYS A 241 -6.28 30.39 3.08
C LYS A 241 -5.31 29.30 2.60
N PHE A 242 -5.60 28.69 1.45
CA PHE A 242 -4.89 27.51 0.95
C PHE A 242 -4.41 27.73 -0.48
N ALA A 243 -3.24 27.15 -0.80
CA ALA A 243 -2.71 27.18 -2.16
C ALA A 243 -3.64 26.43 -3.13
N ARG A 244 -3.89 26.99 -4.30
CA ARG A 244 -4.67 26.32 -5.35
C ARG A 244 -3.90 25.13 -5.94
N LEU A 245 -4.60 24.15 -6.50
CA LEU A 245 -3.97 23.00 -7.19
C LEU A 245 -3.32 23.43 -8.52
N ASP A 246 -3.89 24.44 -9.19
CA ASP A 246 -3.35 25.01 -10.42
C ASP A 246 -2.25 26.07 -10.18
N ALA A 247 -1.93 26.34 -8.91
CA ALA A 247 -0.99 27.36 -8.44
C ALA A 247 -1.27 28.81 -8.92
N VAL A 248 -2.46 29.09 -9.43
CA VAL A 248 -2.86 30.46 -9.77
C VAL A 248 -2.93 31.31 -8.50
N ASN A 249 -2.61 32.61 -8.62
CA ASN A 249 -2.54 33.58 -7.52
C ASN A 249 -1.46 33.29 -6.46
N ASN A 250 -0.52 32.36 -6.70
CA ASN A 250 0.61 32.17 -5.79
C ASN A 250 1.48 33.44 -5.69
N ASN A 251 1.68 34.13 -6.83
CA ASN A 251 2.32 35.44 -6.86
C ASN A 251 1.27 36.57 -6.97
N PRO A 252 1.23 37.54 -6.05
CA PRO A 252 0.18 38.57 -6.01
C PRO A 252 0.27 39.60 -7.15
N THR A 253 1.46 39.82 -7.72
CA THR A 253 1.65 40.77 -8.83
C THR A 253 1.60 40.10 -10.19
N HIS A 254 1.89 38.79 -10.23
CA HIS A 254 1.86 37.97 -11.44
C HIS A 254 1.07 36.66 -11.18
N PRO A 255 -0.27 36.75 -11.14
CA PRO A 255 -1.15 35.62 -10.79
C PRO A 255 -0.92 34.31 -11.54
N GLU A 256 -0.43 34.38 -12.77
CA GLU A 256 -0.21 33.23 -13.65
C GLU A 256 1.17 32.59 -13.50
N CYS A 257 2.08 33.18 -12.72
CA CYS A 257 3.43 32.65 -12.58
C CYS A 257 3.43 31.30 -11.84
N GLY A 258 3.99 30.28 -12.49
CA GLY A 258 4.17 28.95 -11.90
C GLY A 258 2.99 27.99 -12.08
N LYS A 259 1.91 28.41 -12.76
CA LYS A 259 0.81 27.51 -13.13
C LYS A 259 1.21 26.51 -14.23
N PRO A 260 0.48 25.39 -14.40
CA PRO A 260 0.67 24.48 -15.52
C PRO A 260 0.50 25.17 -16.89
N PHE A 261 1.16 24.61 -17.91
CA PHE A 261 1.22 25.07 -19.29
C PHE A 261 1.91 26.43 -19.50
N MET A 262 2.63 26.92 -18.51
CA MET A 262 3.52 28.09 -18.66
C MET A 262 4.85 27.71 -19.32
N PRO A 263 5.48 28.63 -20.08
CA PRO A 263 6.85 28.45 -20.56
C PRO A 263 7.84 28.20 -19.43
N LEU A 264 8.79 27.29 -19.65
CA LEU A 264 9.94 27.14 -18.77
C LEU A 264 10.81 28.39 -18.81
N GLN A 265 11.38 28.76 -17.65
CA GLN A 265 12.27 29.91 -17.57
C GLN A 265 13.57 29.65 -18.33
N ARG A 266 14.01 30.65 -19.10
CA ARG A 266 15.31 30.63 -19.79
C ARG A 266 16.35 31.43 -19.03
N LEU A 267 17.42 30.77 -18.61
CA LEU A 267 18.61 31.44 -18.06
C LEU A 267 19.51 32.04 -19.14
N LEU A 268 19.45 31.47 -20.35
CA LEU A 268 20.18 31.92 -21.54
C LEU A 268 19.23 31.98 -22.75
N PRO A 269 19.51 32.84 -23.75
CA PRO A 269 18.75 32.86 -24.98
C PRO A 269 18.68 31.47 -25.65
N PRO A 270 17.56 31.13 -26.31
CA PRO A 270 17.41 29.86 -27.00
C PRO A 270 18.39 29.74 -28.16
N ALA A 271 19.01 28.56 -28.30
CA ALA A 271 19.94 28.25 -29.38
C ALA A 271 19.30 27.28 -30.38
N TYR A 272 18.69 27.84 -31.43
CA TYR A 272 18.14 27.11 -32.57
C TYR A 272 18.92 27.49 -33.84
N ASP A 273 19.13 26.53 -34.76
CA ASP A 273 19.94 26.76 -35.97
C ASP A 273 19.30 27.81 -36.89
N ASP A 274 17.97 27.94 -36.87
CA ASP A 274 17.24 28.98 -37.60
C ASP A 274 16.80 30.15 -36.72
N GLY A 275 17.26 30.19 -35.46
CA GLY A 275 16.86 31.18 -34.46
C GLY A 275 15.44 31.02 -33.90
N PHE A 276 14.63 30.09 -34.43
CA PHE A 276 13.24 29.92 -34.04
C PHE A 276 12.96 28.55 -33.43
N ASP A 277 13.06 27.49 -34.20
CA ASP A 277 12.64 26.16 -33.75
C ASP A 277 13.39 25.01 -34.40
N ALA A 278 14.32 25.24 -35.32
CA ALA A 278 15.17 24.19 -35.88
C ALA A 278 16.20 23.73 -34.83
N PRO A 279 16.17 22.43 -34.41
CA PRO A 279 17.14 21.90 -33.45
C PRO A 279 18.57 22.19 -33.89
N THR A 280 19.40 22.60 -32.94
CA THR A 280 20.79 22.94 -33.22
C THR A 280 21.69 21.72 -33.38
N GLY A 281 22.77 21.87 -34.14
CA GLY A 281 23.87 20.91 -34.12
C GLY A 281 23.73 19.81 -35.17
N SER A 282 23.22 20.16 -36.34
CA SER A 282 23.25 19.30 -37.55
C SER A 282 24.66 18.77 -37.89
N ASN A 283 25.71 19.43 -37.42
CA ASN A 283 27.12 19.03 -37.55
C ASN A 283 27.69 18.33 -36.30
N ARG A 284 26.91 18.12 -35.24
CA ARG A 284 27.36 17.45 -34.01
C ARG A 284 27.24 15.93 -34.17
N SER A 285 28.03 15.20 -33.38
CA SER A 285 27.89 13.75 -33.29
C SER A 285 26.49 13.36 -32.80
N SER A 286 25.98 12.21 -33.25
CA SER A 286 24.69 11.70 -32.80
C SER A 286 24.65 11.59 -31.26
N PRO A 287 23.51 11.90 -30.62
CA PRO A 287 23.31 11.69 -29.18
C PRO A 287 23.67 10.27 -28.72
N ARG A 288 23.46 9.25 -29.57
CA ARG A 288 23.80 7.87 -29.25
C ARG A 288 25.33 7.64 -29.21
N VAL A 289 26.09 8.25 -30.13
CA VAL A 289 27.57 8.21 -30.08
C VAL A 289 28.06 8.80 -28.77
N ILE A 290 27.54 9.98 -28.41
CA ILE A 290 27.93 10.68 -27.18
C ILE A 290 27.59 9.82 -25.96
N SER A 291 26.40 9.21 -25.92
CA SER A 291 25.98 8.28 -24.86
C SER A 291 26.92 7.08 -24.73
N ASN A 292 27.33 6.47 -25.85
CA ASN A 292 28.27 5.33 -25.83
C ASN A 292 29.65 5.71 -25.29
N VAL A 293 30.09 6.96 -25.45
CA VAL A 293 31.39 7.42 -24.94
C VAL A 293 31.31 7.87 -23.49
N VAL A 294 30.25 8.60 -23.12
CA VAL A 294 30.16 9.27 -21.81
C VAL A 294 29.51 8.37 -20.75
N CYS A 295 28.59 7.48 -21.13
CA CYS A 295 27.76 6.72 -20.20
C CYS A 295 28.06 5.21 -20.19
N ASP A 296 29.13 4.74 -20.84
CA ASP A 296 29.53 3.33 -20.85
C ASP A 296 30.21 2.91 -19.53
N GLN A 297 29.39 2.71 -18.51
CA GLN A 297 29.83 2.13 -17.24
C GLN A 297 29.68 0.60 -17.29
N ARG A 298 30.79 -0.11 -17.09
CA ARG A 298 30.86 -1.59 -17.17
C ARG A 298 31.03 -2.30 -15.82
N THR A 299 31.17 -1.52 -14.76
CA THR A 299 31.38 -2.00 -13.40
C THR A 299 30.58 -1.16 -12.44
N ASP A 300 30.24 -1.70 -11.28
CA ASP A 300 29.55 -0.93 -10.26
C ASP A 300 30.46 0.17 -9.70
N VAL A 301 29.93 1.39 -9.66
CA VAL A 301 30.60 2.56 -9.08
C VAL A 301 29.69 3.11 -7.99
N TYR A 302 30.07 2.87 -6.73
CA TYR A 302 29.28 3.32 -5.58
C TYR A 302 29.47 4.80 -5.29
N SER A 303 28.41 5.44 -4.78
CA SER A 303 28.44 6.85 -4.38
C SER A 303 29.51 7.10 -3.32
N LYS A 304 30.44 8.03 -3.59
CA LYS A 304 31.45 8.47 -2.60
C LYS A 304 30.82 9.14 -1.38
N ALA A 305 29.63 9.71 -1.53
CA ALA A 305 28.87 10.33 -0.47
C ALA A 305 28.05 9.32 0.35
N SER A 306 28.17 8.02 0.07
CA SER A 306 27.43 6.95 0.76
C SER A 306 25.91 7.14 0.72
N LEU A 307 25.41 7.68 -0.40
CA LEU A 307 23.97 7.85 -0.64
C LEU A 307 23.32 6.49 -0.92
N ASN A 308 22.13 6.29 -0.38
CA ASN A 308 21.31 5.11 -0.63
C ASN A 308 20.36 5.33 -1.81
N ASP A 309 19.69 4.28 -2.27
CA ASP A 309 18.77 4.34 -3.41
C ASP A 309 17.54 5.22 -3.15
N PHE A 310 17.14 5.39 -1.89
CA PHE A 310 16.06 6.31 -1.51
C PHE A 310 16.38 7.75 -1.92
N HIS A 311 17.64 8.18 -1.81
CA HIS A 311 18.05 9.51 -2.26
C HIS A 311 17.74 9.75 -3.74
N MET A 312 18.00 8.75 -4.60
CA MET A 312 17.72 8.86 -6.03
C MET A 312 16.21 8.97 -6.29
N HIS A 313 15.41 8.13 -5.64
CA HIS A 313 13.96 8.15 -5.80
C HIS A 313 13.33 9.44 -5.25
N PHE A 314 13.83 9.97 -4.14
CA PHE A 314 13.37 11.26 -3.61
C PHE A 314 13.72 12.42 -4.55
N GLY A 315 14.90 12.40 -5.17
CA GLY A 315 15.26 13.37 -6.22
C GLY A 315 14.33 13.29 -7.43
N GLN A 316 13.97 12.08 -7.86
CA GLN A 316 12.98 11.88 -8.94
C GLN A 316 11.59 12.41 -8.55
N MET A 317 11.17 12.16 -7.30
CA MET A 317 9.92 12.66 -6.76
C MET A 317 9.85 14.20 -6.86
N LEU A 318 10.89 14.89 -6.38
CA LEU A 318 10.98 16.35 -6.45
C LEU A 318 10.96 16.89 -7.89
N ALA A 319 11.63 16.21 -8.83
CA ALA A 319 11.59 16.56 -10.25
C ALA A 319 10.17 16.39 -10.82
N HIS A 320 9.44 15.36 -10.41
CA HIS A 320 8.06 15.15 -10.88
C HIS A 320 7.09 16.20 -10.34
N ASP A 321 7.37 16.77 -9.18
CA ASP A 321 6.56 17.84 -8.57
C ASP A 321 6.78 19.20 -9.24
N THR A 322 7.96 19.44 -9.81
CA THR A 322 8.37 20.76 -10.27
C THR A 322 8.45 20.89 -11.80
N ASP A 323 8.64 19.79 -12.53
CA ASP A 323 8.75 19.83 -13.99
C ASP A 323 8.17 18.63 -14.74
N PHE A 324 7.55 18.94 -15.88
CA PHE A 324 7.09 17.94 -16.84
C PHE A 324 6.99 18.47 -18.28
N ALA A 325 8.04 18.25 -19.06
CA ALA A 325 8.14 18.71 -20.45
C ALA A 325 8.06 17.55 -21.46
N THR A 326 6.89 16.92 -21.60
CA THR A 326 6.67 15.85 -22.60
C THR A 326 6.02 16.35 -23.89
N PRO A 327 6.09 15.58 -24.99
CA PRO A 327 5.35 15.89 -26.22
C PRO A 327 3.85 16.06 -25.95
N TYR A 328 3.16 16.82 -26.80
CA TYR A 328 1.70 16.79 -26.81
C TYR A 328 1.22 15.40 -27.28
N ALA A 329 0.01 15.01 -26.86
CA ALA A 329 -0.66 13.81 -27.35
C ALA A 329 -1.24 14.02 -28.77
N ASN A 330 -0.46 14.67 -29.65
CA ASN A 330 -0.75 14.85 -31.06
C ASN A 330 0.18 13.93 -31.87
N PHE A 331 -0.16 13.60 -33.10
CA PHE A 331 0.67 12.75 -33.98
C PHE A 331 1.40 13.57 -35.04
N LEU A 332 1.75 14.83 -34.72
CA LEU A 332 2.43 15.71 -35.66
C LEU A 332 3.82 15.17 -35.98
N THR A 333 4.06 14.93 -37.27
CA THR A 333 5.35 14.44 -37.80
C THR A 333 6.46 15.48 -37.69
N THR A 334 6.10 16.77 -37.65
CA THR A 334 7.02 17.90 -37.46
C THR A 334 7.72 17.90 -36.10
N ASP A 335 7.18 17.19 -35.11
CA ASP A 335 7.79 17.03 -33.80
C ASP A 335 8.65 15.75 -33.69
N ASN A 336 8.77 14.94 -34.74
CA ASN A 336 9.69 13.82 -34.74
C ASN A 336 11.13 14.32 -34.89
N LEU A 337 12.00 13.87 -33.99
CA LEU A 337 13.43 14.18 -34.01
C LEU A 337 14.18 12.88 -33.74
N GLY A 338 14.16 11.97 -34.72
CA GLY A 338 14.80 10.65 -34.60
C GLY A 338 16.29 10.77 -34.29
N ILE A 339 16.79 9.83 -33.48
CA ILE A 339 18.21 9.76 -33.08
C ILE A 339 18.88 8.73 -34.00
N PRO A 340 19.79 9.14 -34.90
CA PRO A 340 20.51 8.20 -35.76
C PRO A 340 21.40 7.28 -34.91
N ILE A 341 21.31 5.98 -35.17
CA ILE A 341 22.11 4.97 -34.46
C ILE A 341 23.42 4.75 -35.23
N PRO A 342 24.57 4.71 -34.54
CA PRO A 342 25.85 4.38 -35.17
C PRO A 342 25.80 2.99 -35.79
N GLU A 343 26.38 2.84 -36.98
CA GLU A 343 26.51 1.53 -37.61
C GLU A 343 27.22 0.55 -36.67
N GLY A 344 26.59 -0.62 -36.47
CA GLY A 344 27.14 -1.65 -35.60
C GLY A 344 26.98 -1.37 -34.10
N ASP A 345 26.11 -0.42 -33.70
CA ASP A 345 25.76 -0.24 -32.29
C ASP A 345 25.26 -1.59 -31.72
N PRO A 346 25.87 -2.12 -30.64
CA PRO A 346 25.61 -3.48 -30.19
C PRO A 346 24.18 -3.70 -29.66
N TRP A 347 23.46 -2.62 -29.35
CA TRP A 347 22.12 -2.69 -28.77
C TRP A 347 21.03 -2.36 -29.79
N PHE A 348 21.28 -1.35 -30.61
CA PHE A 348 20.25 -0.77 -31.48
C PHE A 348 20.51 -1.00 -32.97
N ASP A 349 21.71 -1.40 -33.39
CA ASP A 349 22.04 -1.82 -34.77
C ASP A 349 23.04 -2.99 -34.79
N PRO A 350 22.75 -4.13 -34.15
CA PRO A 350 23.71 -5.23 -33.97
C PRO A 350 24.13 -5.91 -35.28
N HIS A 351 23.41 -5.66 -36.37
CA HIS A 351 23.69 -6.20 -37.70
C HIS A 351 24.45 -5.23 -38.61
N GLY A 352 24.79 -4.02 -38.13
CA GLY A 352 25.55 -3.04 -38.90
C GLY A 352 24.82 -2.56 -40.15
N SER A 353 23.51 -2.29 -40.05
CA SER A 353 22.73 -1.80 -41.18
C SER A 353 23.07 -0.35 -41.54
N GLY A 354 23.52 0.45 -40.55
CA GLY A 354 23.76 1.88 -40.68
C GLY A 354 22.50 2.72 -40.92
N LYS A 355 21.30 2.12 -40.77
CA LYS A 355 20.01 2.75 -41.10
C LYS A 355 19.06 2.88 -39.90
N GLU A 356 19.43 2.33 -38.75
CA GLU A 356 18.58 2.33 -37.57
C GLU A 356 18.42 3.75 -36.98
N ILE A 357 17.20 4.05 -36.55
CA ILE A 357 16.83 5.34 -35.96
C ILE A 357 16.00 5.08 -34.70
N MET A 358 16.50 5.53 -33.55
CA MET A 358 15.72 5.51 -32.32
C MET A 358 14.67 6.62 -32.35
N ARG A 359 13.43 6.24 -32.06
CA ARG A 359 12.29 7.16 -32.08
C ARG A 359 12.40 8.14 -30.91
N PHE A 360 12.37 9.42 -31.23
CA PHE A 360 12.30 10.50 -30.26
C PHE A 360 11.38 11.60 -30.79
N ARG A 361 10.62 12.21 -29.88
CA ARG A 361 9.69 13.30 -30.18
C ARG A 361 10.01 14.50 -29.31
N ARG A 362 9.92 15.67 -29.92
CA ARG A 362 10.14 16.97 -29.27
C ARG A 362 9.03 17.23 -28.25
N SER A 363 9.39 17.90 -27.16
CA SER A 363 8.46 18.30 -26.11
C SER A 363 7.42 19.31 -26.60
N GLY A 364 6.29 19.35 -25.89
CA GLY A 364 5.22 20.33 -26.11
C GLY A 364 5.72 21.76 -25.90
N ILE A 365 5.05 22.70 -26.57
CA ILE A 365 5.44 24.10 -26.62
C ILE A 365 4.29 25.05 -26.39
N LEU A 366 4.61 26.29 -26.03
CA LEU A 366 3.65 27.38 -26.06
C LEU A 366 3.17 27.57 -27.50
N GLN A 367 1.86 27.49 -27.71
CA GLN A 367 1.26 27.55 -29.05
C GLN A 367 1.50 28.87 -29.78
N THR A 368 1.88 29.92 -29.07
CA THR A 368 2.21 31.25 -29.61
C THR A 368 3.71 31.47 -29.80
N SER A 369 4.50 30.40 -29.82
CA SER A 369 5.96 30.43 -29.99
C SER A 369 6.41 29.60 -31.19
N GLY A 370 7.65 29.82 -31.65
CA GLY A 370 8.23 29.13 -32.79
C GLY A 370 8.14 29.95 -34.08
N LYS A 371 8.63 29.36 -35.18
CA LYS A 371 8.89 30.09 -36.44
C LYS A 371 7.68 30.79 -37.02
N LEU A 372 6.50 30.18 -36.91
CA LEU A 372 5.24 30.75 -37.39
C LEU A 372 4.82 32.01 -36.61
N HIS A 373 5.31 32.19 -35.39
CA HIS A 373 4.98 33.31 -34.51
C HIS A 373 6.09 34.37 -34.44
N GLY A 374 7.20 34.18 -35.17
CA GLY A 374 8.32 35.12 -35.18
C GLY A 374 9.06 35.21 -33.84
N THR A 375 8.83 34.26 -32.93
CA THR A 375 9.48 34.16 -31.62
C THR A 375 10.13 32.79 -31.48
N PRO A 376 11.24 32.65 -30.74
CA PRO A 376 11.83 31.34 -30.49
C PRO A 376 10.87 30.36 -29.80
N ARG A 377 11.01 29.07 -30.09
CA ARG A 377 10.18 27.99 -29.54
C ARG A 377 10.34 27.90 -28.02
N GLU A 378 9.23 27.98 -27.30
CA GLU A 378 9.19 27.90 -25.84
C GLU A 378 8.58 26.58 -25.37
N GLN A 379 9.34 25.77 -24.63
CA GLN A 379 8.83 24.55 -24.02
C GLN A 379 7.98 24.90 -22.80
N ILE A 380 6.90 24.16 -22.60
CA ILE A 380 6.00 24.37 -21.46
C ILE A 380 6.28 23.37 -20.34
N ASN A 381 6.06 23.82 -19.10
CA ASN A 381 5.88 22.93 -17.97
C ASN A 381 4.41 22.48 -17.91
N LYS A 382 4.13 21.19 -17.76
CA LYS A 382 2.75 20.66 -17.66
C LYS A 382 2.26 20.47 -16.23
N VAL A 383 3.13 20.68 -15.24
CA VAL A 383 2.79 20.67 -13.82
C VAL A 383 3.01 22.06 -13.22
N THR A 384 2.66 22.26 -11.95
CA THR A 384 2.99 23.48 -11.22
C THR A 384 4.50 23.61 -11.08
N ALA A 385 5.02 24.83 -10.95
CA ALA A 385 6.46 25.07 -10.82
C ALA A 385 6.95 25.05 -9.36
N PHE A 386 6.05 24.80 -8.41
CA PHE A 386 6.30 24.88 -6.98
C PHE A 386 6.57 23.48 -6.41
N ILE A 387 7.16 23.45 -5.22
CA ILE A 387 7.21 22.23 -4.40
C ILE A 387 5.93 22.26 -3.56
N ASP A 388 4.88 21.62 -4.06
CA ASP A 388 3.51 21.73 -3.54
C ASP A 388 2.78 20.37 -3.48
N LEU A 389 3.52 19.28 -3.69
CA LEU A 389 3.01 17.91 -3.78
C LEU A 389 1.93 17.75 -4.87
N SER A 390 1.97 18.56 -5.93
CA SER A 390 1.15 18.35 -7.14
C SER A 390 1.33 16.95 -7.73
N MET A 391 2.46 16.28 -7.50
CA MET A 391 2.63 14.89 -7.91
C MET A 391 1.72 13.90 -7.15
N MET A 392 1.23 14.29 -5.97
CA MET A 392 0.27 13.51 -5.21
C MET A 392 -1.16 13.99 -5.44
N TYR A 393 -1.38 15.31 -5.42
CA TYR A 393 -2.72 15.90 -5.48
C TYR A 393 -3.23 16.20 -6.89
N GLY A 394 -2.33 16.30 -7.86
CA GLY A 394 -2.59 16.78 -9.21
C GLY A 394 -2.47 18.29 -9.32
N CYS A 395 -2.51 18.79 -10.56
CA CYS A 395 -2.45 20.22 -10.86
C CYS A 395 -3.80 20.79 -11.36
N ASP A 396 -4.87 20.00 -11.27
CA ASP A 396 -6.21 20.37 -11.71
C ASP A 396 -7.27 19.68 -10.85
N ASP A 397 -8.42 20.34 -10.68
CA ASP A 397 -9.51 19.87 -9.81
C ASP A 397 -10.11 18.55 -10.31
N GLY A 398 -10.13 18.32 -11.63
CA GLY A 398 -10.68 17.10 -12.22
C GLY A 398 -9.88 15.86 -11.82
N ARG A 399 -8.55 15.94 -11.87
CA ARG A 399 -7.67 14.87 -11.39
C ARG A 399 -7.78 14.71 -9.88
N ALA A 400 -7.75 15.80 -9.11
CA ALA A 400 -7.85 15.73 -7.65
C ALA A 400 -9.15 15.06 -7.18
N GLN A 401 -10.29 15.37 -7.82
CA GLN A 401 -11.58 14.73 -7.52
C GLN A 401 -11.56 13.22 -7.77
N VAL A 402 -10.88 12.75 -8.84
CA VAL A 402 -10.73 11.32 -9.11
C VAL A 402 -9.96 10.63 -7.98
N LEU A 403 -8.96 11.31 -7.42
CA LEU A 403 -8.09 10.78 -6.37
C LEU A 403 -8.72 10.78 -4.98
N ARG A 404 -9.76 11.58 -4.73
CA ARG A 404 -10.37 11.76 -3.39
C ARG A 404 -11.55 10.84 -3.15
N THR A 405 -11.75 10.41 -1.90
CA THR A 405 -12.97 9.73 -1.45
C THR A 405 -14.18 10.66 -1.44
N LEU A 406 -13.92 11.97 -1.31
CA LEU A 406 -14.93 13.00 -0.99
C LEU A 406 -15.63 12.74 0.35
N GLU A 407 -14.91 12.05 1.23
CA GLU A 407 -15.33 11.76 2.59
C GLU A 407 -14.11 11.87 3.52
N ASN A 408 -14.27 12.63 4.61
CA ASN A 408 -13.24 12.84 5.63
C ASN A 408 -11.89 13.35 5.10
N GLY A 409 -11.91 14.09 3.99
CA GLY A 409 -10.75 14.71 3.37
C GLY A 409 -9.78 13.72 2.72
N LYS A 410 -10.11 12.43 2.60
CA LYS A 410 -9.15 11.37 2.26
C LYS A 410 -8.92 11.16 0.76
N LEU A 411 -7.78 10.56 0.45
CA LEU A 411 -7.44 9.98 -0.85
C LEU A 411 -7.89 8.51 -0.94
N LYS A 412 -8.32 8.10 -2.13
CA LYS A 412 -8.76 6.74 -2.44
C LYS A 412 -7.58 5.77 -2.46
N HIS A 413 -7.75 4.63 -1.81
CA HIS A 413 -6.85 3.49 -1.84
C HIS A 413 -7.64 2.20 -2.13
N GLN A 414 -7.00 1.19 -2.74
CA GLN A 414 -7.63 -0.12 -3.03
C GLN A 414 -7.87 -0.94 -1.75
N SER A 415 -6.96 -0.77 -0.80
CA SER A 415 -6.96 -1.30 0.57
C SER A 415 -6.47 -0.16 1.48
N ASN A 416 -6.31 -0.36 2.79
CA ASN A 416 -5.84 0.72 3.67
C ASN A 416 -4.44 1.31 3.31
N ASP A 417 -3.72 0.72 2.34
CA ASP A 417 -2.29 0.92 2.16
C ASP A 417 -1.83 1.08 0.69
N ILE A 418 -2.68 0.98 -0.34
CA ILE A 418 -2.19 0.98 -1.73
C ILE A 418 -3.00 1.95 -2.59
N LEU A 419 -2.31 2.79 -3.37
CA LEU A 419 -2.90 3.72 -4.34
C LEU A 419 -3.99 3.04 -5.17
N ASP A 420 -5.08 3.76 -5.44
CA ASP A 420 -6.19 3.22 -6.23
C ASP A 420 -5.77 2.88 -7.68
N PHE A 421 -6.56 2.01 -8.32
CA PHE A 421 -6.44 1.77 -9.74
C PHE A 421 -7.06 2.92 -10.55
N ASN A 422 -6.54 3.15 -11.74
CA ASN A 422 -7.01 4.15 -12.69
C ASN A 422 -8.33 3.73 -13.39
N THR A 423 -9.35 3.36 -12.60
CA THR A 423 -10.66 2.88 -13.08
C THR A 423 -11.46 3.94 -13.83
N LYS A 424 -11.10 5.22 -13.67
CA LYS A 424 -11.66 6.36 -14.41
C LYS A 424 -10.88 6.72 -15.66
N GLU A 425 -9.83 5.96 -15.98
CA GLU A 425 -8.98 6.12 -17.16
C GLU A 425 -8.45 7.55 -17.36
N VAL A 426 -8.13 8.26 -16.26
CA VAL A 426 -7.45 9.55 -16.36
C VAL A 426 -6.09 9.39 -17.01
N THR A 427 -5.57 10.47 -17.58
CA THR A 427 -4.28 10.45 -18.29
C THR A 427 -3.18 9.89 -17.40
N ASN A 428 -2.55 8.80 -17.85
CA ASN A 428 -1.40 8.14 -17.26
C ASN A 428 -0.42 7.74 -18.36
N LEU A 429 0.88 7.86 -18.06
CA LEU A 429 1.93 7.34 -18.91
C LEU A 429 1.90 5.81 -18.87
N ASN A 430 1.75 5.18 -20.04
CA ASN A 430 1.63 3.74 -20.19
C ASN A 430 2.75 3.18 -21.08
N LEU A 431 3.98 3.17 -20.55
CA LEU A 431 5.19 2.80 -21.29
C LEU A 431 5.15 1.36 -21.82
N LEU A 432 4.54 0.44 -21.06
CA LEU A 432 4.48 -0.98 -21.39
C LEU A 432 3.19 -1.38 -22.13
N ASN A 433 2.34 -0.40 -22.47
CA ASN A 433 1.05 -0.61 -23.13
C ASN A 433 0.15 -1.65 -22.40
N GLY A 434 0.12 -1.60 -21.07
CA GLY A 434 -0.72 -2.45 -20.23
C GLY A 434 -2.17 -1.97 -20.15
N PRO A 435 -3.07 -2.73 -19.50
CA PRO A 435 -4.46 -2.33 -19.29
C PRO A 435 -4.54 -1.05 -18.43
N ARG A 436 -5.17 0.00 -18.95
CA ARG A 436 -5.21 1.33 -18.32
C ARG A 436 -5.90 1.31 -16.95
N ASP A 437 -6.97 0.54 -16.83
CA ASP A 437 -7.76 0.34 -15.62
C ASP A 437 -7.03 -0.45 -14.53
N LYS A 438 -5.88 -1.06 -14.84
CA LYS A 438 -5.02 -1.81 -13.90
C LYS A 438 -3.75 -1.05 -13.51
N MET A 439 -3.56 0.16 -14.04
CA MET A 439 -2.45 1.03 -13.64
C MET A 439 -2.81 1.78 -12.35
N LEU A 440 -1.84 2.09 -11.51
CA LEU A 440 -2.06 2.92 -10.32
C LEU A 440 -2.31 4.38 -10.73
N VAL A 441 -3.09 5.11 -9.93
CA VAL A 441 -3.37 6.55 -10.14
C VAL A 441 -2.88 7.37 -8.96
N SER A 442 -2.34 8.56 -9.24
CA SER A 442 -1.87 9.57 -8.28
C SER A 442 -1.89 10.96 -8.94
N GLY A 443 -1.53 12.06 -8.28
CA GLY A 443 -1.44 13.40 -8.87
C GLY A 443 -0.59 13.52 -10.14
N ASP A 444 0.56 12.85 -10.23
CA ASP A 444 1.39 12.84 -11.44
C ASP A 444 1.06 11.64 -12.34
N ASN A 445 1.09 11.87 -13.66
CA ASN A 445 0.74 10.84 -14.63
C ASN A 445 1.85 9.81 -14.89
N ARG A 446 3.06 10.02 -14.33
CA ARG A 446 4.22 9.12 -14.45
C ARG A 446 4.39 8.22 -13.22
N VAL A 447 3.40 8.12 -12.34
CA VAL A 447 3.45 7.29 -11.11
C VAL A 447 3.92 5.85 -11.36
N ASN A 448 3.60 5.26 -12.51
CA ASN A 448 3.92 3.87 -12.85
C ASN A 448 5.29 3.68 -13.56
N VAL A 449 6.19 4.67 -13.60
CA VAL A 449 7.47 4.56 -14.32
C VAL A 449 8.39 3.50 -13.72
N GLN A 450 8.45 3.40 -12.38
CA GLN A 450 9.27 2.40 -11.68
C GLN A 450 8.81 2.20 -10.22
N PRO A 451 9.10 1.04 -9.59
CA PRO A 451 8.54 0.66 -8.28
C PRO A 451 8.88 1.59 -7.10
N GLY A 452 10.08 2.16 -7.05
CA GLY A 452 10.48 3.11 -6.01
C GLY A 452 9.69 4.41 -6.03
N LEU A 453 9.27 4.87 -7.21
CA LEU A 453 8.41 6.05 -7.35
C LEU A 453 6.99 5.72 -6.86
N ILE A 454 6.45 4.55 -7.25
CA ILE A 454 5.18 4.03 -6.73
C ILE A 454 5.18 4.00 -5.21
N ALA A 455 6.27 3.53 -4.60
CA ALA A 455 6.41 3.48 -3.15
C ALA A 455 6.32 4.87 -2.50
N LEU A 456 6.99 5.87 -3.07
CA LEU A 456 6.92 7.25 -2.58
C LEU A 456 5.53 7.86 -2.72
N HIS A 457 4.88 7.72 -3.87
CA HIS A 457 3.48 8.18 -4.04
C HIS A 457 2.54 7.51 -3.04
N THR A 458 2.73 6.21 -2.80
CA THR A 458 1.94 5.45 -1.83
C THR A 458 2.18 5.96 -0.41
N LEU A 459 3.45 6.18 -0.03
CA LEU A 459 3.83 6.66 1.30
C LEU A 459 3.19 8.01 1.61
N TRP A 460 3.34 8.99 0.73
CA TRP A 460 2.77 10.33 0.92
C TRP A 460 1.24 10.31 0.94
N SER A 461 0.61 9.44 0.14
CA SER A 461 -0.84 9.32 0.12
C SER A 461 -1.39 8.69 1.41
N ARG A 462 -0.64 7.75 2.01
CA ARG A 462 -0.95 7.23 3.35
C ARG A 462 -0.77 8.30 4.42
N GLU A 463 0.30 9.07 4.35
CA GLU A 463 0.58 10.15 5.30
C GLU A 463 -0.54 11.19 5.29
N HIS A 464 -1.01 11.59 4.11
CA HIS A 464 -2.17 12.48 4.01
C HIS A 464 -3.42 11.90 4.72
N ASN A 465 -3.75 10.63 4.47
CA ASN A 465 -4.90 9.98 5.11
C ASN A 465 -4.74 9.86 6.63
N LEU A 466 -3.51 9.65 7.12
CA LEU A 466 -3.18 9.66 8.55
C LEU A 466 -3.40 11.05 9.15
N ILE A 467 -2.91 12.11 8.49
CA ILE A 467 -3.11 13.49 8.93
C ILE A 467 -4.61 13.84 8.99
N CYS A 468 -5.42 13.40 8.02
CA CYS A 468 -6.88 13.57 8.09
C CYS A 468 -7.48 12.94 9.35
N ASP A 469 -7.06 11.71 9.69
CA ASP A 469 -7.52 11.01 10.89
C ASP A 469 -7.09 11.71 12.18
N GLU A 470 -5.87 12.23 12.22
CA GLU A 470 -5.35 12.97 13.37
C GLU A 470 -6.06 14.32 13.54
N LEU A 471 -6.33 15.04 12.44
CA LEU A 471 -7.04 16.31 12.46
C LEU A 471 -8.48 16.15 12.98
N LEU A 472 -9.19 15.08 12.61
CA LEU A 472 -10.53 14.78 13.11
C LEU A 472 -10.56 14.43 14.61
N GLN A 473 -9.46 13.93 15.15
CA GLN A 473 -9.35 13.62 16.58
C GLN A 473 -9.02 14.86 17.44
N GLN A 474 -8.69 16.00 16.83
CA GLN A 474 -8.39 17.22 17.56
C GLN A 474 -9.69 17.88 18.05
N PRO A 475 -9.73 18.35 19.32
CA PRO A 475 -10.89 19.04 19.87
C PRO A 475 -11.30 20.25 19.02
N GLY A 476 -12.56 20.30 18.61
CA GLY A 476 -13.13 21.37 17.79
C GLY A 476 -13.11 21.12 16.28
N ASN A 477 -12.50 20.02 15.81
CA ASN A 477 -12.48 19.62 14.40
C ASN A 477 -13.44 18.46 14.08
N GLU A 478 -14.23 18.00 15.05
CA GLU A 478 -15.00 16.75 14.95
C GLU A 478 -16.06 16.76 13.82
N ASN A 479 -16.46 17.96 13.39
CA ASN A 479 -17.46 18.17 12.34
C ASN A 479 -16.90 19.00 11.16
N MET A 480 -15.59 18.99 10.96
CA MET A 480 -14.97 19.66 9.81
C MET A 480 -15.45 19.01 8.50
N ASP A 481 -15.81 19.82 7.51
CA ASP A 481 -16.25 19.31 6.22
C ASP A 481 -15.08 18.69 5.42
N ASP A 482 -15.43 17.81 4.46
CA ASP A 482 -14.46 17.07 3.64
C ASP A 482 -13.42 17.98 2.96
N GLU A 483 -13.86 19.11 2.39
CA GLU A 483 -12.99 19.99 1.64
C GLU A 483 -12.03 20.73 2.56
N THR A 484 -12.53 21.30 3.65
CA THR A 484 -11.70 21.98 4.65
C THR A 484 -10.66 21.02 5.24
N LEU A 485 -11.06 19.79 5.55
CA LEU A 485 -10.16 18.76 6.07
C LEU A 485 -9.10 18.33 5.05
N PHE A 486 -9.49 18.13 3.78
CA PHE A 486 -8.56 17.83 2.69
C PHE A 486 -7.50 18.94 2.54
N GLN A 487 -7.91 20.21 2.54
CA GLN A 487 -6.99 21.34 2.40
C GLN A 487 -6.06 21.47 3.60
N HIS A 488 -6.56 21.27 4.82
CA HIS A 488 -5.71 21.27 6.02
C HIS A 488 -4.67 20.15 5.97
N ALA A 489 -5.07 18.92 5.64
CA ALA A 489 -4.13 17.80 5.50
C ALA A 489 -3.12 18.00 4.37
N ARG A 490 -3.53 18.67 3.28
CA ARG A 490 -2.64 19.04 2.17
C ARG A 490 -1.56 20.03 2.59
N VAL A 491 -1.88 21.02 3.42
CA VAL A 491 -0.89 21.97 3.94
C VAL A 491 0.19 21.25 4.76
N PHE A 492 -0.19 20.38 5.68
CA PHE A 492 0.77 19.65 6.52
C PHE A 492 1.63 18.67 5.73
N GLY A 493 1.11 18.09 4.64
CA GLY A 493 1.91 17.29 3.72
C GLY A 493 2.94 18.11 2.92
N SER A 494 2.62 19.37 2.59
CA SER A 494 3.47 20.25 1.77
C SER A 494 4.49 21.11 2.56
N GLY A 495 4.46 21.04 3.90
CA GLY A 495 5.22 21.92 4.81
C GLY A 495 6.63 21.47 5.16
#